data_AF-A0A931SWM0-F1
#
_entry.id   AF-A0A931SWM0-F1
#
_cell.length_a   1.000
_cell.length_b   1.000
_cell.length_c   1.000
_cell.angle_alpha   90.00
_cell.angle_beta   90.00
_cell.angle_gamma   90.00
#
_symmetry.space_group_name_H-M   'P 1'
#
loop_
_entity.id
_entity.type
_entity.pdbx_description
1 polymer ?
#
loop_
_entity_poly.entity_id
_entity_poly.type
_entity_poly.pdbx_seq_one_letter_code
_entity_poly.pdbx_strand_id
1 'polypeptide(L)' 'MKYPWVSISILGIWIASAIVVAKRADTAPEVILAIALASTIVVSFIGFRTPR' A
#
# COMPACT_ATOMS: atom_id res chain seq x y z
N MET A 1 5.83 9.93 16.76
CA MET A 1 5.88 9.52 15.33
C MET A 1 5.37 10.68 14.48
N LYS A 2 6.19 11.17 13.53
CA LYS A 2 5.90 12.43 12.80
C LYS A 2 4.78 12.28 11.75
N TYR A 3 4.46 11.06 11.30
CA TYR A 3 3.43 10.78 10.27
C TYR A 3 2.70 9.43 10.51
N PRO A 4 1.93 9.27 11.60
CA PRO A 4 1.32 7.97 11.96
C PRO A 4 0.29 7.48 10.93
N TRP A 5 -0.41 8.39 10.25
CA TRP A 5 -1.40 8.04 9.23
C TRP A 5 -0.76 7.35 8.01
N VAL A 6 0.47 7.71 7.63
CA VAL A 6 1.20 7.09 6.51
C VAL A 6 1.43 5.61 6.79
N SER A 7 1.90 5.28 7.99
CA SER A 7 2.12 3.90 8.42
C SER A 7 0.83 3.08 8.41
N ILE A 8 -0.29 3.65 8.88
CA ILE A 8 -1.60 2.99 8.87
C ILE A 8 -2.07 2.74 7.44
N SER A 9 -1.93 3.71 6.55
CA SER A 9 -2.29 3.58 5.13
C SER A 9 -1.46 2.49 4.44
N ILE A 10 -0.15 2.44 4.68
CA ILE A 10 0.72 1.39 4.13
C ILE A 10 0.29 0.01 4.62
N LEU A 11 0.07 -0.15 5.93
CA LEU A 11 -0.42 -1.42 6.48
C LEU A 11 -1.75 -1.84 5.85
N GLY A 12 -2.68 -0.90 5.66
CA GLY A 12 -3.95 -1.15 4.98
C GLY A 12 -3.78 -1.65 3.55
N ILE A 13 -2.89 -1.03 2.77
CA ILE A 13 -2.57 -1.45 1.39
C ILE A 13 -2.07 -2.90 1.36
N TRP A 14 -1.13 -3.24 2.24
CA TRP A 14 -0.54 -4.58 2.25
C TRP A 14 -1.50 -5.67 2.74
N ILE A 15 -2.30 -5.38 3.77
CA ILE A 15 -3.34 -6.31 4.24
C ILE A 15 -4.39 -6.54 3.15
N ALA A 16 -4.87 -5.48 2.50
CA ALA A 16 -5.83 -5.60 1.40
C ALA A 16 -5.25 -6.42 0.24
N SER A 17 -3.99 -6.15 -0.13
CA SER A 17 -3.29 -6.88 -1.20
C SER A 17 -3.15 -8.37 -0.87
N ALA A 18 -2.78 -8.71 0.36
CA ALA A 18 -2.70 -10.09 0.82
C ALA A 18 -4.06 -10.81 0.75
N ILE A 19 -5.15 -10.14 1.14
CA ILE A 19 -6.50 -10.69 1.03
C ILE A 19 -6.90 -10.93 -0.44
N VAL A 20 -6.56 -10.00 -1.33
CA VAL A 20 -6.87 -10.14 -2.76
C VAL A 20 -6.13 -11.32 -3.36
N VAL A 21 -4.82 -11.45 -3.09
CA VAL A 21 -4.01 -12.59 -3.55
C VAL A 21 -4.55 -13.91 -2.99
N ALA A 22 -4.92 -13.95 -1.71
CA ALA A 22 -5.44 -15.16 -1.07
C ALA A 22 -6.81 -15.60 -1.62
N LYS A 23 -7.63 -14.65 -2.11
CA LYS A 23 -9.01 -14.92 -2.56
C LYS A 23 -9.15 -15.02 -4.08
N ARG A 24 -8.20 -14.51 -4.87
CA ARG A 24 -8.27 -14.51 -6.33
C ARG A 24 -7.09 -15.30 -6.92
N ALA A 25 -7.34 -16.58 -7.20
CA ALA A 25 -6.34 -17.43 -7.86
C ALA A 25 -6.07 -17.05 -9.32
N ASP A 26 -7.03 -16.39 -9.99
CA ASP A 26 -6.94 -16.07 -11.42
C ASP A 26 -6.15 -14.78 -11.70
N THR A 27 -5.74 -14.05 -10.67
CA THR A 27 -4.98 -12.80 -10.83
C THR A 27 -3.51 -13.06 -10.52
N ALA A 28 -2.63 -12.74 -11.48
CA ALA A 28 -1.19 -12.81 -11.30
C ALA A 28 -0.76 -11.99 -10.05
N PRO A 29 -0.20 -12.64 -9.00
CA PRO A 29 0.17 -11.97 -7.76
C PRO A 29 1.14 -10.80 -7.97
N GLU A 30 1.99 -10.88 -8.99
CA GLU A 30 2.97 -9.86 -9.37
C GLU A 30 2.30 -8.52 -9.67
N VAL A 31 1.13 -8.54 -10.34
CA VAL A 31 0.40 -7.31 -10.67
C VAL A 31 -0.14 -6.65 -9.41
N ILE A 32 -0.70 -7.44 -8.49
CA ILE A 32 -1.26 -6.93 -7.23
C ILE A 32 -0.14 -6.33 -6.37
N LEU A 33 1.00 -7.01 -6.28
CA LEU A 33 2.17 -6.54 -5.53
C LEU A 33 2.79 -5.28 -6.14
N ALA A 34 2.83 -5.18 -7.48
CA ALA A 34 3.30 -3.97 -8.17
C ALA A 34 2.39 -2.76 -7.87
N ILE A 35 1.07 -2.96 -7.85
CA ILE A 35 0.11 -1.91 -7.47
C ILE A 35 0.29 -1.51 -6.00
N ALA A 36 0.48 -2.48 -5.10
CA ALA A 36 0.71 -2.23 -3.68
C ALA A 36 1.98 -1.40 -3.45
N LEU A 37 3.07 -1.72 -4.18
CA LEU A 37 4.33 -0.99 -4.14
C LEU A 37 4.17 0.45 -4.66
N ALA A 38 3.56 0.62 -5.85
CA ALA A 38 3.32 1.94 -6.42
C ALA A 38 2.46 2.81 -5.50
N SER A 39 1.41 2.25 -4.92
CA SER A 39 0.54 2.93 -3.96
C SER A 39 1.30 3.33 -2.69
N THR A 40 2.18 2.46 -2.18
CA THR A 40 3.06 2.76 -1.04
C THR A 40 3.99 3.93 -1.33
N ILE A 41 4.56 3.99 -2.53
CA ILE A 41 5.42 5.11 -2.97
C ILE A 41 4.61 6.41 -3.00
N VAL A 42 3.42 6.40 -3.60
CA VAL A 42 2.54 7.59 -3.69
C VAL A 42 2.15 8.09 -2.30
N VAL A 43 1.68 7.19 -1.42
CA VAL A 43 1.28 7.54 -0.06
C VAL A 43 2.46 8.08 0.74
N SER A 44 3.63 7.46 0.62
CA SER A 44 4.85 7.92 1.29
C SER A 44 5.30 9.29 0.77
N PHE A 45 5.27 9.49 -0.54
CA PHE A 45 5.64 10.74 -1.18
C PHE A 45 4.74 11.90 -0.71
N ILE A 46 3.43 11.71 -0.74
CA ILE A 46 2.48 12.70 -0.24
C ILE A 46 2.69 12.90 1.26
N GLY A 47 2.74 11.82 2.02
CA GLY A 47 2.80 11.86 3.46
C GLY A 47 4.03 12.57 4.04
N PHE A 48 5.19 12.43 3.39
CA PHE A 48 6.41 13.09 3.81
C PHE A 48 6.63 14.47 3.19
N ARG A 49 5.96 14.79 2.08
CA ARG A 49 6.06 16.11 1.43
C ARG A 49 5.04 17.12 1.92
N THR A 50 3.92 16.69 2.51
CA THR A 50 2.94 17.62 3.09
C THR A 50 3.58 18.31 4.31
N PRO A 51 3.89 19.62 4.24
CA PRO A 51 4.32 20.37 5.41
C PRO A 51 3.13 20.42 6.38
N ARG A 52 3.37 20.14 7.66
CA ARG A 52 2.36 20.38 8.71
C ARG A 52 2.33 21.86 9.06
#